data_AF-A0A1S4A062-F1
#
_entry.id   AF-A0A1S4A062-F1
#
_cell.length_a   1.000
_cell.length_b   1.000
_cell.length_c   1.000
_cell.angle_alpha   90.00
_cell.angle_beta   90.00
_cell.angle_gamma   90.00
#
_symmetry.space_group_name_H-M   'P 1'
#
loop_
_entity.id
_entity.type
_entity.pdbx_description
1 polymer ?
#
loop_
_entity_poly.entity_id
_entity_poly.type
_entity_poly.pdbx_seq_one_letter_code
_entity_poly.pdbx_strand_id
1 'polypeptide(L)'
;MEGKYKCFHGTLEVSIFRATSHKSSIPLKCISANGKPAYVTIKIDNKTVAKTTQERDRVWNQTFQILCAHSPNTTITITLKTKCTTLGKFTVHSHKLLNEASLVEGFFPLSTENKKPKKKLKLQFILWFKPAEYEPSWGRILENGTFTGFKNSTFPQRSNCSVTLYQDAHHQHTFQPPFQHSKRPKNLWEDIYRAIEGAKHLIYIAGWSFNPNLALVRDPSTEIMHAKGVKLGELLKRKAEEGVAVRIMLWDDETSLPIIKNKGVMRTHDEDSLAYFRDTKVVCKLVPRLHHKLPSFFAHHQKVITVDSRSHLSSTSREITSFIGGLDLCDGRYDTEEHSLFKTLNTESHCYDFYQTSLSGASLHKGGPREPWHDAHARVTGQAAMDILNNFEQRWNKQIGPSLLIPIRSIPELSNQPNMASTDRDWNVQVFRSIDHVSACPLPMNMPIERSIHEAYVEAIRRADRFIYIENQYFIGACHLWEQDQHCGCRNLIPIEIALKVANKIKAKERFAVYIVIPMWPEGLPESDSVQDILHWTRETMKMMYKFIGEAIKESGEPGHPRDYLNFFCLANREEEFKGEFVPPYSPHPESQYWKAQKKRRFMVYVHSKLMIDPWMGNETQRLQ
;
A
#
# COMPACT_ATOMS: atom_id res chain seq x y z
N MET A 1 -42.31 -7.07 -0.64
CA MET A 1 -41.05 -6.51 -0.09
C MET A 1 -40.00 -7.62 0.08
N GLU A 2 -39.72 -8.36 -1.00
CA GLU A 2 -38.72 -9.44 -1.02
C GLU A 2 -37.53 -8.97 -1.85
N GLY A 3 -36.57 -8.33 -1.19
CA GLY A 3 -35.40 -7.76 -1.85
C GLY A 3 -34.38 -7.33 -0.80
N LYS A 4 -34.03 -8.24 0.11
CA LYS A 4 -33.18 -7.90 1.26
C LYS A 4 -31.81 -8.55 1.13
N TYR A 5 -30.85 -7.69 0.77
CA TYR A 5 -29.40 -7.82 0.87
C TYR A 5 -28.72 -8.98 0.12
N LYS A 6 -28.05 -8.64 -0.99
CA LYS A 6 -27.16 -9.56 -1.71
C LYS A 6 -25.81 -9.81 -1.03
N CYS A 7 -25.45 -9.01 -0.03
CA CYS A 7 -24.14 -9.03 0.60
C CYS A 7 -24.27 -8.53 2.05
N PHE A 8 -23.54 -9.15 2.97
CA PHE A 8 -23.26 -8.61 4.30
C PHE A 8 -22.17 -7.53 4.14
N HIS A 9 -22.60 -6.34 3.71
CA HIS A 9 -21.76 -5.22 3.30
C HIS A 9 -21.86 -4.04 4.27
N GLY A 10 -20.75 -3.70 4.93
CA GLY A 10 -20.73 -2.66 5.96
C GLY A 10 -19.62 -2.87 6.97
N THR A 11 -19.87 -2.41 8.20
CA THR A 11 -18.92 -2.44 9.30
C THR A 11 -19.55 -3.16 10.49
N LEU A 12 -18.90 -4.24 10.93
CA LEU A 12 -19.28 -4.99 12.13
C LEU A 12 -18.44 -4.52 13.32
N GLU A 13 -19.08 -3.84 14.25
CA GLU A 13 -18.47 -3.38 15.50
C GLU A 13 -18.74 -4.43 16.60
N VAL A 14 -17.68 -4.93 17.24
CA VAL A 14 -17.78 -5.97 18.27
C VAL A 14 -17.01 -5.54 19.51
N SER A 15 -17.72 -5.35 20.62
CA SER A 15 -17.14 -5.03 21.92
C SER A 15 -17.18 -6.25 22.83
N ILE A 16 -16.03 -6.75 23.25
CA ILE A 16 -15.89 -7.90 24.16
C ILE A 16 -15.56 -7.39 25.56
N PHE A 17 -16.47 -7.60 26.52
CA PHE A 17 -16.34 -7.08 27.87
C PHE A 17 -15.73 -8.10 28.82
N ARG A 18 -16.47 -9.15 29.15
CA ARG A 18 -16.07 -10.16 30.15
C ARG A 18 -16.73 -11.51 29.95
N ALA A 19 -16.13 -12.55 30.51
CA ALA A 19 -16.74 -13.89 30.60
C ALA A 19 -16.94 -14.31 32.07
N THR A 20 -17.78 -15.32 32.30
CA THR A 20 -17.93 -15.92 33.63
C THR A 20 -16.58 -16.40 34.18
N SER A 21 -16.27 -16.02 35.41
CA SER A 21 -15.09 -16.48 36.14
C SER A 21 -15.20 -17.97 36.46
N HIS A 22 -14.10 -18.70 36.33
CA HIS A 22 -14.05 -20.11 36.73
C HIS A 22 -13.35 -20.19 38.09
N LYS A 23 -14.10 -20.18 39.19
CA LYS A 23 -13.58 -20.58 40.50
C LYS A 23 -13.56 -22.11 40.52
N SER A 24 -12.36 -22.69 40.58
CA SER A 24 -12.20 -24.12 40.85
C SER A 24 -12.84 -24.42 42.20
N SER A 25 -13.79 -25.35 42.26
CA SER A 25 -14.42 -25.81 43.50
C SER A 25 -13.57 -26.87 44.21
N ILE A 26 -12.24 -26.83 44.06
CA ILE A 26 -11.32 -27.75 44.73
C ILE A 26 -10.60 -26.99 45.84
N PRO A 27 -10.75 -27.40 47.11
CA PRO A 27 -10.10 -26.78 48.25
C PRO A 27 -8.65 -27.30 48.35
N LEU A 28 -7.79 -26.94 47.42
CA LEU A 28 -6.35 -27.13 47.54
C LEU A 28 -5.67 -25.77 47.42
N LYS A 29 -5.36 -25.19 48.58
CA LYS A 29 -4.41 -24.09 48.74
C LYS A 29 -3.08 -24.57 48.14
N CYS A 30 -2.43 -23.69 47.38
CA CYS A 30 -1.14 -23.86 46.69
C CYS A 30 -1.22 -24.43 45.26
N ILE A 31 -1.65 -23.59 44.30
CA ILE A 31 -0.91 -23.12 43.10
C ILE A 31 -1.93 -22.45 42.16
N SER A 32 -1.86 -21.12 42.06
CA SER A 32 -2.65 -20.22 41.19
C SER A 32 -4.17 -20.10 41.44
N ALA A 33 -4.56 -19.13 42.28
CA ALA A 33 -5.97 -18.72 42.47
C ALA A 33 -6.61 -18.07 41.23
N ASN A 34 -5.85 -17.84 40.16
CA ASN A 34 -6.30 -17.19 38.93
C ASN A 34 -6.37 -18.23 37.80
N GLY A 35 -7.55 -18.38 37.18
CA GLY A 35 -7.77 -19.33 36.09
C GLY A 35 -6.79 -19.19 34.91
N LYS A 36 -6.70 -20.21 34.06
CA LYS A 36 -5.85 -20.18 32.85
C LYS A 36 -6.20 -18.94 32.00
N PRO A 37 -5.20 -18.19 31.47
CA PRO A 37 -5.43 -17.07 30.58
C PRO A 37 -6.34 -17.47 29.41
N ALA A 38 -7.36 -16.65 29.15
CA ALA A 38 -8.32 -16.85 28.09
C ALA A 38 -8.31 -15.66 27.13
N TYR A 39 -8.79 -15.89 25.92
CA TYR A 39 -8.99 -14.87 24.91
C TYR A 39 -10.21 -15.22 24.06
N VAL A 40 -10.74 -14.22 23.36
CA VAL A 40 -11.86 -14.37 22.45
C VAL A 40 -11.37 -14.20 21.03
N THR A 41 -11.88 -15.04 20.11
CA THR A 41 -11.69 -14.87 18.67
C THR A 41 -13.02 -14.64 17.99
N ILE A 42 -13.07 -13.67 17.09
CA ILE A 42 -14.21 -13.41 16.22
C ILE A 42 -13.87 -13.96 14.85
N LYS A 43 -14.76 -14.80 14.31
CA LYS A 43 -14.64 -15.36 12.97
C LYS A 43 -15.80 -14.94 12.10
N ILE A 44 -15.48 -14.66 10.85
CA ILE A 44 -16.44 -14.60 9.74
C ILE A 44 -16.20 -15.86 8.91
N ASP A 45 -17.23 -16.70 8.84
CA ASP A 45 -17.16 -18.09 8.41
C ASP A 45 -16.01 -18.81 9.12
N ASN A 46 -15.04 -19.33 8.37
CA ASN A 46 -13.93 -20.09 8.95
C ASN A 46 -12.73 -19.24 9.36
N LYS A 47 -12.73 -17.92 9.06
CA LYS A 47 -11.56 -17.05 9.21
C LYS A 47 -11.67 -16.16 10.44
N THR A 48 -10.62 -16.19 11.26
CA THR A 48 -10.46 -15.24 12.36
C THR A 48 -10.17 -13.84 11.81
N VAL A 49 -11.04 -12.88 12.16
CA VAL A 49 -10.96 -11.48 11.74
C VAL A 49 -10.54 -10.56 12.89
N ALA A 50 -10.72 -10.99 14.14
CA ALA A 50 -10.28 -10.28 15.33
C ALA A 50 -10.00 -11.24 16.49
N LYS A 51 -9.14 -10.80 17.41
CA LYS A 51 -8.72 -11.58 18.59
C LYS A 51 -8.38 -10.63 19.74
N THR A 52 -8.87 -10.92 20.93
CA THR A 52 -8.54 -10.15 22.14
C THR A 52 -7.17 -10.52 22.73
N THR A 53 -6.68 -9.70 23.66
CA THR A 53 -5.54 -10.06 24.53
C THR A 53 -5.85 -11.30 25.39
N GLN A 54 -4.80 -11.90 25.98
CA GLN A 54 -4.94 -13.06 26.86
C GLN A 54 -5.03 -12.60 28.31
N GLU A 55 -6.20 -12.76 28.91
CA GLU A 55 -6.50 -12.24 30.26
C GLU A 55 -6.89 -13.39 31.20
N ARG A 56 -6.37 -13.35 32.44
CA ARG A 56 -6.62 -14.39 33.47
C ARG A 56 -7.96 -14.19 34.18
N ASP A 57 -8.31 -12.94 34.43
CA ASP A 57 -9.59 -12.54 35.04
C ASP A 57 -10.77 -12.61 34.04
N ARG A 58 -10.46 -12.74 32.74
CA ARG A 58 -11.41 -12.80 31.62
C ARG A 58 -12.20 -11.50 31.48
N VAL A 59 -11.54 -10.37 31.68
CA VAL A 59 -12.04 -9.03 31.40
C VAL A 59 -11.16 -8.41 30.32
N TRP A 60 -11.74 -8.00 29.19
CA TRP A 60 -10.99 -7.49 28.03
C TRP A 60 -11.30 -6.03 27.72
N ASN A 61 -12.57 -5.65 27.78
CA ASN A 61 -13.05 -4.31 27.38
C ASN A 61 -12.45 -3.83 26.04
N GLN A 62 -12.47 -4.72 25.04
CA GLN A 62 -11.86 -4.47 23.73
C GLN A 62 -12.92 -4.38 22.64
N THR A 63 -12.84 -3.34 21.82
CA THR A 63 -13.73 -3.10 20.69
C THR A 63 -12.98 -3.29 19.38
N PHE A 64 -13.64 -3.96 18.43
CA PHE A 64 -13.11 -4.21 17.09
C PHE A 64 -14.07 -3.65 16.05
N GLN A 65 -13.53 -2.96 15.05
CA GLN A 65 -14.27 -2.59 13.84
C GLN A 65 -13.81 -3.50 12.70
N ILE A 66 -14.74 -4.26 12.14
CA ILE A 66 -14.48 -5.29 11.15
C ILE A 66 -15.22 -4.94 9.86
N LEU A 67 -14.47 -4.58 8.83
CA LEU A 67 -15.01 -4.33 7.49
C LEU A 67 -15.55 -5.64 6.90
N CYS A 68 -16.75 -5.57 6.33
CA CYS A 68 -17.48 -6.71 5.82
C CYS A 68 -17.93 -6.47 4.38
N ALA A 69 -17.64 -7.42 3.50
CA ALA A 69 -18.23 -7.58 2.18
C ALA A 69 -18.26 -9.09 1.86
N HIS A 70 -19.24 -9.78 2.43
CA HIS A 70 -19.36 -11.25 2.42
C HIS A 70 -20.75 -11.70 1.97
N SER A 71 -20.93 -13.00 1.72
CA SER A 71 -22.25 -13.57 1.44
C SER A 71 -23.28 -13.21 2.53
N PRO A 72 -24.56 -12.99 2.19
CA PRO A 72 -25.62 -12.68 3.17
C PRO A 72 -25.97 -13.87 4.07
N ASN A 73 -25.44 -15.06 3.77
CA ASN A 73 -25.57 -16.28 4.58
C ASN A 73 -24.32 -16.58 5.43
N THR A 74 -23.35 -15.68 5.44
CA THR A 74 -22.12 -15.83 6.22
C THR A 74 -22.42 -15.94 7.71
N THR A 75 -21.63 -16.78 8.38
CA THR A 75 -21.77 -17.10 9.79
C THR A 75 -20.74 -16.35 10.63
N ILE A 76 -21.19 -15.63 11.65
CA ILE A 76 -20.30 -14.96 12.61
C ILE A 76 -20.18 -15.83 13.85
N THR A 77 -18.95 -16.23 14.18
CA THR A 77 -18.66 -17.07 15.34
C THR A 77 -17.75 -16.36 16.33
N ILE A 78 -18.25 -16.14 17.55
CA ILE A 78 -17.48 -15.59 18.68
C ILE A 78 -17.08 -16.77 19.57
N THR A 79 -15.78 -17.04 19.69
CA THR A 79 -15.26 -18.20 20.41
C THR A 79 -14.42 -17.78 21.60
N LEU A 80 -14.75 -18.28 22.79
CA LEU A 80 -13.91 -18.16 23.98
C LEU A 80 -12.93 -19.33 24.03
N LYS A 81 -11.63 -19.04 24.15
CA LYS A 81 -10.54 -20.04 24.09
C LYS A 81 -9.51 -19.82 25.20
N THR A 82 -8.81 -20.89 25.55
CA THR A 82 -7.49 -20.84 26.21
C THR A 82 -6.41 -21.19 25.18
N LYS A 83 -5.13 -21.24 25.58
CA LYS A 83 -4.04 -21.67 24.67
C LYS A 83 -4.30 -23.05 24.06
N CYS A 84 -4.84 -23.99 24.83
CA CYS A 84 -4.95 -25.39 24.41
C CYS A 84 -6.39 -25.84 24.09
N THR A 85 -7.41 -25.10 24.50
CA THR A 85 -8.81 -25.56 24.41
C THR A 85 -9.79 -24.48 24.02
N THR A 86 -10.81 -24.85 23.24
CA THR A 86 -12.01 -24.03 23.04
C THR A 86 -12.96 -24.25 24.20
N LEU A 87 -13.35 -23.17 24.91
CA LEU A 87 -14.24 -23.25 26.06
C LEU A 87 -15.72 -23.28 25.65
N GLY A 88 -16.08 -22.44 24.68
CA GLY A 88 -17.41 -22.36 24.10
C GLY A 88 -17.50 -21.37 22.94
N LYS A 89 -18.59 -21.44 22.17
CA LYS A 89 -18.85 -20.63 20.97
C LYS A 89 -20.22 -19.97 21.06
N PHE A 90 -20.35 -18.79 20.46
CA PHE A 90 -21.62 -18.14 20.13
C PHE A 90 -21.65 -17.97 18.61
N THR A 91 -22.80 -18.24 17.98
CA THR A 91 -22.94 -18.22 16.52
C THR A 91 -24.18 -17.42 16.15
N VAL A 92 -24.05 -16.50 15.19
CA VAL A 92 -25.15 -15.74 14.61
C VAL A 92 -24.98 -15.70 13.09
N HIS A 93 -26.07 -15.84 12.36
CA HIS A 93 -26.08 -15.70 10.90
C HIS A 93 -26.27 -14.24 10.51
N SER A 94 -25.56 -13.78 9.48
CA SER A 94 -25.59 -12.39 9.02
C SER A 94 -27.00 -11.92 8.60
N HIS A 95 -27.85 -12.78 8.03
CA HIS A 95 -29.24 -12.42 7.71
C HIS A 95 -30.04 -11.88 8.92
N LYS A 96 -29.77 -12.36 10.15
CA LYS A 96 -30.43 -11.85 11.36
C LYS A 96 -30.01 -10.41 11.67
N LEU A 97 -28.74 -10.10 11.43
CA LEU A 97 -28.18 -8.77 11.62
C LEU A 97 -28.68 -7.78 10.56
N LEU A 98 -29.00 -8.29 9.38
CA LEU A 98 -29.53 -7.51 8.27
C LEU A 98 -31.05 -7.26 8.37
N ASN A 99 -31.81 -8.22 8.92
CA ASN A 99 -33.27 -8.22 8.84
C ASN A 99 -34.00 -7.98 10.18
N GLU A 100 -33.43 -8.39 11.31
CA GLU A 100 -34.14 -8.49 12.60
C GLU A 100 -33.59 -7.51 13.65
N ALA A 101 -32.26 -7.41 13.79
CA ALA A 101 -31.63 -6.49 14.74
C ALA A 101 -30.19 -6.15 14.31
N SER A 102 -29.91 -4.87 14.07
CA SER A 102 -28.53 -4.41 13.83
C SER A 102 -27.65 -4.53 15.08
N LEU A 103 -28.26 -4.48 16.28
CA LEU A 103 -27.60 -4.52 17.57
C LEU A 103 -27.96 -5.80 18.36
N VAL A 104 -26.94 -6.57 18.71
CA VAL A 104 -27.02 -7.73 19.60
C VAL A 104 -26.19 -7.43 20.84
N GLU A 105 -26.86 -7.22 21.96
CA GLU A 105 -26.23 -6.91 23.24
C GLU A 105 -26.70 -7.90 24.31
N GLY A 106 -25.78 -8.36 25.15
CA GLY A 106 -26.14 -9.13 26.32
C GLY A 106 -25.04 -10.02 26.87
N PHE A 107 -25.43 -10.84 27.84
CA PHE A 107 -24.56 -11.84 28.47
C PHE A 107 -24.98 -13.26 28.06
N PHE A 108 -24.43 -13.72 26.93
CA PHE A 108 -24.94 -14.90 26.25
C PHE A 108 -24.28 -16.20 26.73
N PRO A 109 -25.04 -17.30 26.90
CA PRO A 109 -24.47 -18.62 27.16
C PRO A 109 -23.70 -19.11 25.93
N LEU A 110 -22.58 -19.79 26.17
CA LEU A 110 -21.78 -20.39 25.11
C LEU A 110 -22.12 -21.88 24.90
N SER A 111 -22.14 -22.33 23.65
CA SER A 111 -22.36 -23.73 23.29
C SER A 111 -21.05 -24.51 23.18
N THR A 112 -21.12 -25.82 23.44
CA THR A 112 -20.04 -26.77 23.08
C THR A 112 -20.02 -27.05 21.58
N GLU A 113 -19.05 -27.83 21.12
CA GLU A 113 -18.99 -28.26 19.72
C GLU A 113 -20.23 -29.06 19.30
N ASN A 114 -20.85 -29.78 20.24
CA ASN A 114 -22.10 -30.53 20.01
C ASN A 114 -23.37 -29.66 20.15
N LYS A 115 -23.27 -28.33 20.02
CA LYS A 115 -24.35 -27.34 20.14
C LYS A 115 -25.14 -27.35 21.47
N LYS A 116 -24.72 -28.12 22.48
CA LYS A 116 -25.35 -28.11 23.81
C LYS A 116 -24.90 -26.87 24.59
N PRO A 117 -25.83 -26.04 25.12
CA PRO A 117 -25.47 -24.84 25.86
C PRO A 117 -24.84 -25.18 27.22
N LYS A 118 -23.68 -24.58 27.53
CA LYS A 118 -23.09 -24.61 28.88
C LYS A 118 -23.71 -23.49 29.70
N LYS A 119 -24.81 -23.74 30.41
CA LYS A 119 -25.54 -22.73 31.21
C LYS A 119 -24.65 -21.89 32.16
N LYS A 120 -23.54 -22.46 32.64
CA LYS A 120 -22.58 -21.80 33.56
C LYS A 120 -21.49 -20.96 32.87
N LEU A 121 -21.31 -21.07 31.55
CA LEU A 121 -20.28 -20.34 30.80
C LEU A 121 -20.95 -19.30 29.91
N LYS A 122 -20.82 -18.03 30.27
CA LYS A 122 -21.38 -16.91 29.50
C LYS A 122 -20.29 -15.93 29.07
N LEU A 123 -20.53 -15.21 27.97
CA LEU A 123 -19.68 -14.14 27.45
C LEU A 123 -20.52 -12.88 27.21
N GLN A 124 -20.08 -11.75 27.77
CA GLN A 124 -20.73 -10.46 27.62
C GLN A 124 -20.08 -9.71 26.45
N PHE A 125 -20.89 -9.39 25.45
CA PHE A 125 -20.44 -8.64 24.28
C PHE A 125 -21.58 -7.80 23.70
N ILE A 126 -21.19 -6.79 22.93
CA ILE A 126 -22.05 -6.06 22.00
C ILE A 126 -21.57 -6.40 20.59
N LEU A 127 -22.51 -6.63 19.69
CA LEU A 127 -22.28 -6.82 18.27
C LEU A 127 -23.24 -5.92 17.52
N TRP A 128 -22.70 -4.92 16.82
CA TRP A 128 -23.46 -3.94 16.07
C TRP A 128 -23.04 -3.92 14.60
N PHE A 129 -23.96 -4.20 13.69
CA PHE A 129 -23.73 -4.09 12.26
C PHE A 129 -24.23 -2.76 11.72
N LYS A 130 -23.34 -2.04 11.02
CA LYS A 130 -23.62 -0.79 10.31
C LYS A 130 -23.55 -1.06 8.80
N PRO A 131 -24.68 -1.13 8.09
CA PRO A 131 -24.68 -1.31 6.64
C PRO A 131 -23.93 -0.16 5.93
N ALA A 132 -23.17 -0.49 4.89
CA ALA A 132 -22.36 0.50 4.14
C ALA A 132 -23.21 1.60 3.49
N GLU A 133 -24.46 1.31 3.11
CA GLU A 133 -25.39 2.26 2.50
C GLU A 133 -25.80 3.42 3.43
N TYR A 134 -25.70 3.22 4.75
CA TYR A 134 -25.97 4.26 5.75
C TYR A 134 -24.71 5.00 6.19
N GLU A 135 -23.52 4.57 5.74
CA GLU A 135 -22.30 5.33 5.98
C GLU A 135 -22.35 6.61 5.12
N PRO A 136 -22.20 7.81 5.73
CA PRO A 136 -22.38 9.06 5.02
C PRO A 136 -21.36 9.19 3.88
N SER A 137 -21.83 9.64 2.71
CA SER A 137 -20.95 9.92 1.57
C SER A 137 -19.97 11.04 1.92
N TRP A 138 -18.84 11.12 1.21
CA TRP A 138 -17.83 12.17 1.41
C TRP A 138 -18.46 13.58 1.41
N GLY A 139 -19.39 13.84 0.47
CA GLY A 139 -20.10 15.11 0.36
C GLY A 139 -20.90 15.47 1.61
N ARG A 140 -21.68 14.52 2.15
CA ARG A 140 -22.49 14.75 3.36
C ARG A 140 -21.65 14.92 4.63
N ILE A 141 -20.43 14.36 4.68
CA ILE A 141 -19.50 14.54 5.79
C ILE A 141 -18.97 15.97 5.79
N LEU A 142 -18.57 16.49 4.62
CA LEU A 142 -18.03 17.85 4.49
C LEU A 142 -19.10 18.95 4.63
N GLU A 143 -20.35 18.67 4.23
CA GLU A 143 -21.49 19.59 4.44
C GLU A 143 -21.87 19.74 5.92
N ASN A 144 -21.73 18.68 6.72
CA ASN A 144 -22.11 18.65 8.14
C ASN A 144 -20.93 18.77 9.13
N GLY A 145 -19.70 18.96 8.65
CA GLY A 145 -18.50 19.13 9.48
C GLY A 145 -17.17 18.94 8.73
N THR A 146 -16.04 19.04 9.43
CA THR A 146 -14.71 18.74 8.85
C THR A 146 -14.43 17.24 8.92
N PHE A 147 -13.99 16.61 7.81
CA PHE A 147 -13.50 15.25 7.88
C PHE A 147 -12.24 15.20 8.77
N THR A 148 -12.32 14.45 9.87
CA THR A 148 -11.29 14.40 10.92
C THR A 148 -10.24 13.29 10.70
N GLY A 149 -10.20 12.70 9.50
CA GLY A 149 -9.33 11.57 9.20
C GLY A 149 -9.90 10.24 9.67
N PHE A 150 -9.23 9.17 9.23
CA PHE A 150 -9.48 7.82 9.72
C PHE A 150 -8.98 7.67 11.15
N LYS A 151 -9.80 7.13 12.06
CA LYS A 151 -9.48 7.09 13.50
C LYS A 151 -8.69 5.84 13.94
N ASN A 152 -8.68 4.76 13.16
CA ASN A 152 -8.04 3.50 13.53
C ASN A 152 -6.66 3.29 12.85
N SER A 153 -5.87 4.35 12.72
CA SER A 153 -4.49 4.28 12.20
C SER A 153 -3.49 4.77 13.23
N THR A 154 -2.20 4.40 13.07
CA THR A 154 -1.14 4.94 13.94
C THR A 154 -1.06 6.45 13.86
N PHE A 155 -1.17 6.97 12.64
CA PHE A 155 -0.98 8.38 12.35
C PHE A 155 -2.33 9.05 12.08
N PRO A 156 -2.63 10.18 12.76
CA PRO A 156 -3.84 10.94 12.52
C PRO A 156 -3.74 11.73 11.21
N GLN A 157 -4.86 12.26 10.72
CA GLN A 157 -4.83 13.26 9.66
C GLN A 157 -4.12 14.53 10.16
N ARG A 158 -3.28 15.10 9.29
CA ARG A 158 -2.55 16.34 9.50
C ARG A 158 -3.06 17.37 8.51
N SER A 159 -3.47 18.53 9.00
CA SER A 159 -3.76 19.70 8.17
C SER A 159 -2.49 20.49 7.88
N ASN A 160 -2.59 21.51 7.01
CA ASN A 160 -1.50 22.44 6.71
C ASN A 160 -0.23 21.71 6.20
N CYS A 161 -0.42 20.67 5.39
CA CYS A 161 0.65 19.94 4.70
C CYS A 161 0.77 20.43 3.25
N SER A 162 1.90 20.13 2.61
CA SER A 162 2.07 20.30 1.16
C SER A 162 2.39 18.96 0.54
N VAL A 163 1.76 18.68 -0.60
CA VAL A 163 2.00 17.48 -1.40
C VAL A 163 2.38 17.91 -2.81
N THR A 164 3.51 17.40 -3.29
CA THR A 164 3.88 17.46 -4.71
C THR A 164 3.72 16.05 -5.26
N LEU A 165 2.84 15.90 -6.26
CA LEU A 165 2.62 14.63 -6.96
C LEU A 165 3.58 14.55 -8.14
N TYR A 166 4.16 13.37 -8.33
CA TYR A 166 5.06 13.06 -9.43
C TYR A 166 4.48 11.92 -10.25
N GLN A 167 4.39 12.15 -11.56
CA GLN A 167 4.21 11.11 -12.56
C GLN A 167 5.61 10.75 -13.05
N ASP A 168 5.97 9.48 -12.94
CA ASP A 168 7.29 8.94 -13.29
C ASP A 168 8.46 9.58 -12.51
N ALA A 169 9.68 9.23 -12.90
CA ALA A 169 10.90 9.73 -12.26
C ALA A 169 11.27 11.15 -12.73
N HIS A 170 10.90 11.50 -13.97
CA HIS A 170 11.32 12.72 -14.66
C HIS A 170 10.33 13.08 -15.78
N HIS A 171 10.34 14.34 -16.21
CA HIS A 171 9.64 14.78 -17.41
C HIS A 171 10.58 15.49 -18.37
N GLN A 172 10.37 15.32 -19.68
CA GLN A 172 11.16 16.08 -20.65
C GLN A 172 10.88 17.58 -20.55
N HIS A 173 11.89 18.41 -20.83
CA HIS A 173 11.73 19.87 -20.77
C HIS A 173 10.66 20.41 -21.74
N THR A 174 10.39 19.69 -22.82
CA THR A 174 9.37 19.97 -23.84
C THR A 174 7.98 19.50 -23.45
N PHE A 175 7.83 18.71 -22.39
CA PHE A 175 6.53 18.18 -21.99
C PHE A 175 5.60 19.29 -21.55
N GLN A 176 4.49 19.41 -22.28
CA GLN A 176 3.40 20.31 -21.94
C GLN A 176 2.15 19.46 -21.71
N PRO A 177 1.70 19.29 -20.46
CA PRO A 177 0.47 18.57 -20.20
C PRO A 177 -0.70 19.32 -20.86
N PRO A 178 -1.74 18.60 -21.33
CA PRO A 178 -2.83 19.18 -22.13
C PRO A 178 -3.70 20.20 -21.38
N PHE A 179 -3.47 20.45 -20.09
CA PHE A 179 -4.22 21.41 -19.28
C PHE A 179 -3.41 22.68 -18.98
N GLN A 180 -3.89 23.83 -19.49
CA GLN A 180 -3.25 25.15 -19.36
C GLN A 180 -3.11 25.68 -17.92
N HIS A 181 -3.82 25.11 -16.94
CA HIS A 181 -3.85 25.61 -15.55
C HIS A 181 -2.99 24.80 -14.56
N SER A 182 -2.34 23.72 -14.98
CA SER A 182 -1.39 22.99 -14.14
C SER A 182 -0.02 23.68 -14.15
N LYS A 183 0.54 23.92 -12.95
CA LYS A 183 1.97 24.23 -12.79
C LYS A 183 2.79 23.19 -13.55
N ARG A 184 3.91 23.60 -14.16
CA ARG A 184 4.83 22.69 -14.89
C ARG A 184 5.06 21.42 -14.06
N PRO A 185 4.93 20.22 -14.65
CA PRO A 185 5.22 18.96 -13.98
C PRO A 185 6.58 18.99 -13.30
N LYS A 186 6.68 18.35 -12.13
CA LYS A 186 7.92 18.34 -11.33
C LYS A 186 8.70 17.07 -11.60
N ASN A 187 10.03 17.17 -11.54
CA ASN A 187 10.94 16.06 -11.77
C ASN A 187 11.31 15.42 -10.43
N LEU A 188 10.83 14.21 -10.16
CA LEU A 188 11.00 13.54 -8.87
C LEU A 188 12.49 13.37 -8.52
N TRP A 189 13.27 12.79 -9.43
CA TRP A 189 14.65 12.44 -9.12
C TRP A 189 15.57 13.66 -9.00
N GLU A 190 15.27 14.74 -9.74
CA GLU A 190 15.94 16.02 -9.53
C GLU A 190 15.58 16.64 -8.17
N ASP A 191 14.31 16.59 -7.77
CA ASP A 191 13.88 17.08 -6.46
C ASP A 191 14.48 16.25 -5.31
N ILE A 192 14.59 14.93 -5.47
CA ILE A 192 15.29 14.05 -4.51
C ILE A 192 16.78 14.42 -4.45
N TYR A 193 17.45 14.62 -5.59
CA TYR A 193 18.86 15.02 -5.62
C TYR A 193 19.07 16.32 -4.85
N ARG A 194 18.28 17.37 -5.14
CA ARG A 194 18.36 18.67 -4.45
C ARG A 194 18.09 18.54 -2.96
N ALA A 195 17.15 17.70 -2.57
CA ALA A 195 16.81 17.46 -1.16
C ALA A 195 17.97 16.78 -0.40
N ILE A 196 18.60 15.77 -1.00
CA ILE A 196 19.76 15.07 -0.43
C ILE A 196 20.99 16.01 -0.37
N GLU A 197 21.27 16.74 -1.45
CA GLU A 197 22.38 17.70 -1.52
C GLU A 197 22.22 18.81 -0.46
N GLY A 198 20.99 19.32 -0.32
CA GLY A 198 20.65 20.39 0.61
C GLY A 198 20.54 19.98 2.08
N ALA A 199 20.50 18.67 2.40
CA ALA A 199 20.35 18.16 3.76
C ALA A 199 21.53 18.57 4.67
N LYS A 200 21.25 18.81 5.95
CA LYS A 200 22.24 19.27 6.94
C LYS A 200 22.31 18.39 8.19
N HIS A 201 21.29 17.59 8.47
CA HIS A 201 21.24 16.82 9.71
C HIS A 201 20.96 15.34 9.48
N LEU A 202 20.00 14.97 8.62
CA LEU A 202 19.60 13.59 8.40
C LEU A 202 19.19 13.28 6.95
N ILE A 203 19.52 12.07 6.52
CA ILE A 203 19.06 11.47 5.26
C ILE A 203 18.71 10.00 5.54
N TYR A 204 17.43 9.71 5.67
CA TYR A 204 16.92 8.37 6.02
C TYR A 204 16.22 7.75 4.80
N ILE A 205 16.70 6.59 4.37
CA ILE A 205 16.22 5.90 3.17
C ILE A 205 15.74 4.50 3.56
N ALA A 206 14.49 4.17 3.28
CA ALA A 206 13.97 2.81 3.30
C ALA A 206 13.62 2.39 1.88
N GLY A 207 14.12 1.24 1.42
CA GLY A 207 13.87 0.75 0.07
C GLY A 207 13.65 -0.76 0.05
N TRP A 208 12.92 -1.23 -0.96
CA TRP A 208 12.91 -2.65 -1.32
C TRP A 208 14.22 -3.00 -2.03
N SER A 209 14.73 -2.07 -2.84
CA SER A 209 16.05 -2.15 -3.45
C SER A 209 16.68 -0.77 -3.53
N PHE A 210 18.01 -0.73 -3.67
CA PHE A 210 18.78 0.50 -3.79
C PHE A 210 20.02 0.22 -4.64
N ASN A 211 20.35 1.09 -5.59
CA ASN A 211 21.62 1.02 -6.31
C ASN A 211 22.47 2.28 -6.04
N PRO A 212 23.63 2.17 -5.34
CA PRO A 212 24.51 3.31 -5.08
C PRO A 212 25.16 3.87 -6.34
N ASN A 213 25.24 3.10 -7.43
CA ASN A 213 25.84 3.56 -8.69
C ASN A 213 24.85 4.33 -9.59
N LEU A 214 23.57 4.41 -9.20
CA LEU A 214 22.53 5.13 -9.92
C LEU A 214 22.84 6.63 -9.98
N ALA A 215 22.63 7.24 -11.15
CA ALA A 215 22.59 8.70 -11.28
C ALA A 215 21.13 9.18 -11.32
N LEU A 216 20.77 10.11 -10.42
CA LEU A 216 19.42 10.67 -10.35
C LEU A 216 19.15 11.69 -11.46
N VAL A 217 20.18 12.47 -11.82
CA VAL A 217 20.10 13.53 -12.82
C VAL A 217 20.82 13.06 -14.09
N ARG A 218 20.05 12.84 -15.15
CA ARG A 218 20.51 12.30 -16.44
C ARG A 218 20.24 13.22 -17.63
N ASP A 219 19.21 14.06 -17.51
CA ASP A 219 18.75 14.94 -18.59
C ASP A 219 19.82 16.00 -18.91
N PRO A 220 20.28 16.11 -20.18
CA PRO A 220 21.23 17.15 -20.58
C PRO A 220 20.67 18.57 -20.48
N SER A 221 19.33 18.73 -20.42
CA SER A 221 18.65 20.02 -20.26
C SER A 221 18.36 20.40 -18.81
N THR A 222 18.90 19.68 -17.84
CA THR A 222 18.69 19.92 -16.41
C THR A 222 19.21 21.29 -15.95
N GLU A 223 18.52 21.90 -14.98
CA GLU A 223 18.95 23.16 -14.35
C GLU A 223 20.08 22.96 -13.32
N ILE A 224 20.43 21.71 -12.97
CA ILE A 224 21.49 21.36 -12.01
C ILE A 224 22.61 20.58 -12.70
N MET A 225 23.32 21.25 -13.60
CA MET A 225 24.38 20.62 -14.39
C MET A 225 25.47 19.95 -13.56
N HIS A 226 25.78 20.46 -12.36
CA HIS A 226 26.77 19.85 -11.45
C HIS A 226 26.32 18.50 -10.88
N ALA A 227 25.02 18.20 -10.93
CA ALA A 227 24.43 16.95 -10.47
C ALA A 227 24.44 15.85 -11.53
N LYS A 228 24.61 16.21 -12.82
CA LYS A 228 24.50 15.28 -13.94
C LYS A 228 25.53 14.15 -13.81
N GLY A 229 25.07 12.90 -13.85
CA GLY A 229 25.93 11.73 -13.76
C GLY A 229 26.56 11.48 -12.39
N VAL A 230 26.26 12.30 -11.37
CA VAL A 230 26.73 12.06 -10.00
C VAL A 230 26.08 10.79 -9.46
N LYS A 231 26.90 9.80 -9.13
CA LYS A 231 26.45 8.57 -8.48
C LYS A 231 25.85 8.88 -7.11
N LEU A 232 24.66 8.35 -6.86
CA LEU A 232 23.92 8.58 -5.62
C LEU A 232 24.71 8.16 -4.38
N GLY A 233 25.40 7.02 -4.43
CA GLY A 233 26.24 6.55 -3.35
C GLY A 233 27.39 7.49 -3.01
N GLU A 234 27.99 8.16 -4.01
CA GLU A 234 29.02 9.17 -3.78
C GLU A 234 28.45 10.45 -3.18
N LEU A 235 27.26 10.89 -3.63
CA LEU A 235 26.55 11.99 -2.97
C LEU A 235 26.32 11.67 -1.49
N LEU A 236 25.79 10.49 -1.17
CA LEU A 236 25.52 10.08 0.21
C LEU A 236 26.78 9.99 1.07
N LYS A 237 27.89 9.46 0.54
CA LYS A 237 29.19 9.47 1.22
C LYS A 237 29.64 10.89 1.54
N ARG A 238 29.60 11.81 0.57
CA ARG A 238 29.94 13.22 0.79
C ARG A 238 29.09 13.86 1.89
N LYS A 239 27.78 13.66 1.85
CA LYS A 239 26.87 14.17 2.91
C LYS A 239 27.21 13.59 4.29
N ALA A 240 27.55 12.31 4.36
CA ALA A 240 27.97 11.69 5.61
C ALA A 240 29.32 12.24 6.12
N GLU A 241 30.26 12.55 5.22
CA GLU A 241 31.52 13.22 5.57
C GLU A 241 31.33 14.64 6.08
N GLU A 242 30.34 15.37 5.55
CA GLU A 242 29.90 16.69 6.05
C GLU A 242 29.21 16.64 7.42
N GLY A 243 29.01 15.44 8.00
CA GLY A 243 28.40 15.24 9.32
C GLY A 243 26.89 14.96 9.30
N VAL A 244 26.28 14.80 8.12
CA VAL A 244 24.86 14.44 8.01
C VAL A 244 24.66 12.97 8.38
N ALA A 245 23.67 12.65 9.22
CA ALA A 245 23.35 11.26 9.54
C ALA A 245 22.63 10.57 8.39
N VAL A 246 23.39 9.82 7.58
CA VAL A 246 22.84 8.99 6.51
C VAL A 246 22.53 7.59 7.04
N ARG A 247 21.25 7.19 7.01
CA ARG A 247 20.74 5.88 7.47
C ARG A 247 19.93 5.21 6.37
N ILE A 248 20.39 4.04 5.94
CA ILE A 248 19.74 3.27 4.87
C ILE A 248 19.28 1.93 5.44
N MET A 249 18.01 1.60 5.26
CA MET A 249 17.40 0.34 5.63
C MET A 249 16.84 -0.34 4.38
N LEU A 250 17.51 -1.38 3.92
CA LEU A 250 17.11 -2.17 2.76
C LEU A 250 16.45 -3.46 3.21
N TRP A 251 15.54 -3.98 2.38
CA TRP A 251 15.11 -5.37 2.54
C TRP A 251 16.30 -6.31 2.33
N ASP A 252 16.42 -7.31 3.19
CA ASP A 252 17.38 -8.42 3.08
C ASP A 252 16.73 -9.54 2.25
N ASP A 253 17.15 -9.71 1.00
CA ASP A 253 16.73 -10.85 0.17
C ASP A 253 17.43 -12.13 0.65
N GLU A 254 16.88 -12.74 1.70
CA GLU A 254 17.41 -13.96 2.33
C GLU A 254 17.50 -15.17 1.36
N THR A 255 17.05 -15.07 0.10
CA THR A 255 17.27 -16.09 -0.94
C THR A 255 18.69 -16.10 -1.51
N SER A 256 19.49 -15.09 -1.19
CA SER A 256 20.93 -15.02 -1.49
C SER A 256 21.74 -15.98 -0.61
N LEU A 257 21.95 -17.21 -1.07
CA LEU A 257 22.75 -18.20 -0.33
C LEU A 257 24.26 -17.83 -0.32
N PRO A 258 24.96 -17.85 0.83
CA PRO A 258 26.36 -17.42 0.94
C PRO A 258 27.39 -18.24 0.13
N ILE A 259 27.04 -19.44 -0.32
CA ILE A 259 27.98 -20.42 -0.92
C ILE A 259 27.94 -20.38 -2.46
N ILE A 260 26.90 -19.80 -3.05
CA ILE A 260 26.77 -19.64 -4.49
C ILE A 260 26.51 -18.16 -4.72
N LYS A 261 27.42 -17.44 -5.38
CA LYS A 261 27.21 -16.06 -5.87
C LYS A 261 26.12 -16.03 -6.94
N ASN A 262 24.91 -16.46 -6.62
CA ASN A 262 23.73 -16.18 -7.39
C ASN A 262 23.14 -14.92 -6.77
N LYS A 263 23.16 -13.83 -7.56
CA LYS A 263 22.31 -12.65 -7.35
C LYS A 263 20.92 -13.15 -6.91
N GLY A 264 20.37 -12.60 -5.83
CA GLY A 264 19.07 -13.00 -5.27
C GLY A 264 18.01 -13.22 -6.35
N VAL A 265 17.05 -14.11 -6.10
CA VAL A 265 16.02 -14.50 -7.09
C VAL A 265 15.26 -13.27 -7.61
N MET A 266 15.17 -12.22 -6.77
CA MET A 266 14.46 -10.98 -7.06
C MET A 266 15.34 -9.86 -7.64
N ARG A 267 16.62 -10.15 -7.96
CA ARG A 267 17.57 -9.20 -8.57
C ARG A 267 17.69 -7.86 -7.81
N THR A 268 17.64 -7.90 -6.48
CA THR A 268 17.94 -6.74 -5.64
C THR A 268 19.45 -6.46 -5.61
N HIS A 269 19.82 -5.20 -5.33
CA HIS A 269 21.21 -4.74 -5.15
C HIS A 269 21.57 -4.56 -3.67
N ASP A 270 20.93 -5.31 -2.78
CA ASP A 270 21.00 -5.11 -1.34
C ASP A 270 22.37 -5.47 -0.76
N GLU A 271 22.95 -6.63 -1.08
CA GLU A 271 24.31 -6.96 -0.60
C GLU A 271 25.39 -6.09 -1.25
N ASP A 272 25.23 -5.77 -2.54
CA ASP A 272 26.13 -4.86 -3.27
C ASP A 272 26.12 -3.47 -2.62
N SER A 273 24.94 -2.97 -2.24
CA SER A 273 24.78 -1.70 -1.53
C SER A 273 25.39 -1.74 -0.14
N LEU A 274 25.17 -2.82 0.60
CA LEU A 274 25.79 -3.01 1.91
C LEU A 274 27.31 -2.99 1.80
N ALA A 275 27.87 -3.69 0.81
CA ALA A 275 29.31 -3.72 0.55
C ALA A 275 29.83 -2.33 0.16
N TYR A 276 29.09 -1.58 -0.66
CA TYR A 276 29.48 -0.23 -1.11
C TYR A 276 29.70 0.76 0.03
N PHE A 277 28.95 0.63 1.13
CA PHE A 277 28.99 1.55 2.28
C PHE A 277 29.76 1.03 3.50
N ARG A 278 30.25 -0.21 3.49
CA ARG A 278 30.80 -0.92 4.66
C ARG A 278 31.81 -0.10 5.47
N ASP A 279 32.72 0.58 4.80
CA ASP A 279 33.83 1.32 5.42
C ASP A 279 33.66 2.84 5.26
N THR A 280 32.41 3.32 5.38
CA THR A 280 32.06 4.74 5.24
C THR A 280 31.24 5.24 6.42
N LYS A 281 31.03 6.56 6.51
CA LYS A 281 30.12 7.16 7.50
C LYS A 281 28.63 6.93 7.20
N VAL A 282 28.29 6.36 6.04
CA VAL A 282 26.91 5.96 5.70
C VAL A 282 26.59 4.66 6.42
N VAL A 283 25.51 4.64 7.22
CA VAL A 283 25.06 3.41 7.88
C VAL A 283 24.00 2.75 7.02
N CYS A 284 24.40 1.71 6.29
CA CYS A 284 23.49 0.85 5.52
C CYS A 284 23.24 -0.47 6.28
N LYS A 285 21.98 -0.88 6.38
CA LYS A 285 21.55 -2.12 7.05
C LYS A 285 20.59 -2.90 6.18
N LEU A 286 20.85 -4.20 6.06
CA LEU A 286 19.91 -5.18 5.53
C LEU A 286 18.98 -5.60 6.66
N VAL A 287 17.69 -5.62 6.36
CA VAL A 287 16.65 -5.86 7.34
C VAL A 287 15.71 -6.94 6.81
N PRO A 288 15.67 -8.13 7.46
CA PRO A 288 14.82 -9.20 7.02
C PRO A 288 13.36 -8.92 7.34
N ARG A 289 12.48 -9.56 6.57
CA ARG A 289 11.04 -9.55 6.83
C ARG A 289 10.63 -10.91 7.40
N LEU A 290 10.73 -11.00 8.72
CA LEU A 290 10.43 -12.21 9.46
C LEU A 290 8.93 -12.52 9.50
N HIS A 291 8.57 -13.77 9.25
CA HIS A 291 7.21 -14.26 9.41
C HIS A 291 7.19 -15.65 10.06
N HIS A 292 6.42 -15.77 11.15
CA HIS A 292 6.39 -16.94 12.04
C HIS A 292 6.05 -18.30 11.39
N LYS A 293 5.42 -18.31 10.20
CA LYS A 293 5.07 -19.55 9.47
C LYS A 293 5.81 -19.74 8.17
N LEU A 294 6.29 -18.64 7.58
CA LEU A 294 6.90 -18.62 6.25
C LEU A 294 8.09 -17.66 6.34
N PRO A 295 9.18 -18.05 7.02
CA PRO A 295 10.40 -17.25 7.04
C PRO A 295 10.80 -16.89 5.60
N SER A 296 11.29 -15.67 5.38
CA SER A 296 11.85 -15.23 4.08
C SER A 296 10.87 -15.07 2.90
N PHE A 297 9.55 -15.31 3.08
CA PHE A 297 8.59 -15.26 1.95
C PHE A 297 8.03 -13.86 1.64
N PHE A 298 8.15 -12.92 2.58
CA PHE A 298 7.65 -11.56 2.44
C PHE A 298 8.81 -10.57 2.37
N ALA A 299 8.55 -9.38 1.85
CA ALA A 299 9.54 -8.32 1.73
C ALA A 299 9.16 -7.08 2.54
N HIS A 300 10.15 -6.25 2.88
CA HIS A 300 9.89 -4.84 3.18
C HIS A 300 9.78 -4.09 1.87
N HIS A 301 8.59 -3.57 1.56
CA HIS A 301 8.30 -2.96 0.26
C HIS A 301 8.14 -1.43 0.30
N GLN A 302 8.46 -0.81 1.45
CA GLN A 302 8.39 0.65 1.61
C GLN A 302 9.51 1.31 0.79
N LYS A 303 9.16 2.35 0.02
CA LYS A 303 10.11 3.24 -0.68
C LYS A 303 9.95 4.64 -0.12
N VAL A 304 10.86 5.04 0.75
CA VAL A 304 10.79 6.30 1.48
C VAL A 304 12.17 6.94 1.52
N ILE A 305 12.23 8.23 1.19
CA ILE A 305 13.39 9.09 1.44
C ILE A 305 12.95 10.23 2.34
N THR A 306 13.55 10.37 3.51
CA THR A 306 13.26 11.49 4.43
C THR A 306 14.53 12.28 4.69
N VAL A 307 14.45 13.59 4.51
CA VAL A 307 15.56 14.52 4.75
C VAL A 307 15.07 15.73 5.55
N ASP A 308 16.01 16.44 6.17
CA ASP A 308 15.78 17.83 6.54
C ASP A 308 16.02 18.74 5.33
N SER A 309 15.07 19.61 5.00
CA SER A 309 15.17 20.58 3.91
C SER A 309 15.03 22.00 4.44
N ARG A 310 15.44 22.99 3.64
CA ARG A 310 15.22 24.40 3.99
C ARG A 310 13.72 24.69 4.00
N SER A 311 13.23 25.31 5.07
CA SER A 311 11.82 25.73 5.11
C SER A 311 11.56 26.83 4.09
N HIS A 312 10.37 26.80 3.47
CA HIS A 312 9.90 27.91 2.64
C HIS A 312 9.56 29.16 3.47
N LEU A 313 9.36 29.01 4.79
CA LEU A 313 8.87 30.08 5.67
C LEU A 313 10.00 30.90 6.31
N SER A 314 11.21 30.37 6.40
CA SER A 314 12.36 31.10 6.93
C SER A 314 13.66 30.65 6.27
N SER A 315 14.54 31.63 6.05
CA SER A 315 15.85 31.41 5.44
C SER A 315 16.79 30.60 6.33
N THR A 316 16.52 30.53 7.64
CA THR A 316 17.35 29.85 8.66
C THR A 316 16.71 28.59 9.24
N SER A 317 15.38 28.42 9.13
CA SER A 317 14.72 27.21 9.66
C SER A 317 14.70 26.08 8.64
N ARG A 318 14.58 24.86 9.17
CA ARG A 318 14.51 23.64 8.36
C ARG A 318 13.20 22.93 8.66
N GLU A 319 12.79 22.05 7.76
CA GLU A 319 11.64 21.18 7.96
C GLU A 319 11.91 19.76 7.48
N ILE A 320 11.14 18.79 7.97
CA ILE A 320 11.21 17.43 7.45
C ILE A 320 10.46 17.37 6.11
N THR A 321 11.13 16.81 5.11
CA THR A 321 10.58 16.51 3.80
C THR A 321 10.73 15.03 3.53
N SER A 322 9.62 14.38 3.16
CA SER A 322 9.60 12.95 2.87
C SER A 322 9.08 12.68 1.47
N PHE A 323 9.77 11.82 0.73
CA PHE A 323 9.33 11.26 -0.54
C PHE A 323 8.80 9.85 -0.26
N ILE A 324 7.62 9.53 -0.79
CA ILE A 324 6.95 8.23 -0.63
C ILE A 324 6.18 7.87 -1.90
N GLY A 325 6.27 6.61 -2.36
CA GLY A 325 5.60 6.18 -3.58
C GLY A 325 6.02 4.79 -4.06
N GLY A 326 5.90 4.55 -5.37
CA GLY A 326 6.24 3.29 -6.01
C GLY A 326 7.68 3.15 -6.50
N LEU A 327 8.41 4.26 -6.69
CA LEU A 327 9.78 4.25 -7.22
C LEU A 327 10.83 3.96 -6.14
N ASP A 328 11.54 2.84 -6.26
CA ASP A 328 12.82 2.61 -5.56
C ASP A 328 13.96 3.42 -6.24
N LEU A 329 15.04 3.68 -5.49
CA LEU A 329 16.26 4.29 -6.03
C LEU A 329 17.19 3.20 -6.59
N CYS A 330 16.72 2.49 -7.62
CA CYS A 330 17.45 1.42 -8.29
C CYS A 330 17.22 1.40 -9.81
N ASP A 331 17.79 0.40 -10.49
CA ASP A 331 17.84 0.28 -11.94
C ASP A 331 16.45 0.15 -12.57
N GLY A 332 16.30 0.65 -13.79
CA GLY A 332 15.09 0.59 -14.60
C GLY A 332 13.97 1.57 -14.23
N ARG A 333 14.11 2.29 -13.11
CA ARG A 333 13.06 3.19 -12.59
C ARG A 333 13.10 4.59 -13.19
N TYR A 334 14.22 5.00 -13.80
CA TYR A 334 14.27 6.27 -14.52
C TYR A 334 13.48 6.16 -15.83
N ASP A 335 12.43 6.94 -15.93
CA ASP A 335 11.67 7.09 -17.16
C ASP A 335 11.02 8.47 -17.24
N THR A 336 10.50 8.76 -18.42
CA THR A 336 9.71 9.97 -18.72
C THR A 336 8.38 9.58 -19.34
N GLU A 337 7.48 10.54 -19.49
CA GLU A 337 6.16 10.35 -20.12
C GLU A 337 6.20 9.76 -21.54
N GLU A 338 7.33 9.86 -22.24
CA GLU A 338 7.50 9.25 -23.57
C GLU A 338 7.58 7.72 -23.53
N HIS A 339 8.03 7.15 -22.40
CA HIS A 339 8.19 5.71 -22.19
C HIS A 339 8.83 4.99 -23.38
N SER A 340 9.96 5.52 -23.87
CA SER A 340 10.58 5.04 -25.10
C SER A 340 11.08 3.60 -24.99
N LEU A 341 10.89 2.85 -26.08
CA LEU A 341 11.32 1.45 -26.19
C LEU A 341 12.75 1.34 -26.75
N PHE A 342 13.11 2.25 -27.67
CA PHE A 342 14.35 2.18 -28.45
C PHE A 342 15.10 3.51 -28.55
N LYS A 343 14.42 4.67 -28.50
CA LYS A 343 15.04 5.98 -28.79
C LYS A 343 16.07 6.43 -27.75
N THR A 344 15.96 5.92 -26.53
CA THR A 344 16.85 6.31 -25.41
C THR A 344 18.00 5.34 -25.16
N LEU A 345 18.10 4.25 -25.95
CA LEU A 345 19.08 3.18 -25.70
C LEU A 345 20.54 3.61 -25.89
N ASN A 346 20.78 4.66 -26.68
CA ASN A 346 22.10 5.26 -26.88
C ASN A 346 22.31 6.56 -26.07
N THR A 347 21.36 6.98 -25.25
CA THR A 347 21.49 8.18 -24.42
C THR A 347 21.95 7.83 -23.01
N GLU A 348 22.55 8.79 -22.30
CA GLU A 348 22.93 8.63 -20.88
C GLU A 348 21.75 8.22 -19.99
N SER A 349 20.51 8.47 -20.44
CA SER A 349 19.30 8.07 -19.74
C SER A 349 19.17 6.56 -19.58
N HIS A 350 19.55 5.74 -20.58
CA HIS A 350 19.31 4.29 -20.52
C HIS A 350 20.47 3.42 -21.02
N CYS A 351 21.55 3.98 -21.58
CA CYS A 351 22.69 3.18 -22.05
C CYS A 351 23.46 2.48 -20.91
N TYR A 352 23.37 3.01 -19.68
CA TYR A 352 23.91 2.39 -18.47
C TYR A 352 22.83 1.79 -17.56
N ASP A 353 21.57 1.79 -18.00
CA ASP A 353 20.39 1.41 -17.21
C ASP A 353 19.34 0.69 -18.09
N PHE A 354 19.80 -0.23 -18.93
CA PHE A 354 18.91 -1.05 -19.75
C PHE A 354 18.20 -2.08 -18.88
N TYR A 355 16.88 -1.92 -18.75
CA TYR A 355 16.03 -2.80 -17.95
C TYR A 355 15.01 -3.53 -18.82
N GLN A 356 14.99 -4.87 -18.72
CA GLN A 356 14.05 -5.74 -19.42
C GLN A 356 14.11 -7.13 -18.79
N THR A 357 13.09 -7.50 -18.01
CA THR A 357 13.02 -8.80 -17.31
C THR A 357 11.99 -9.75 -17.92
N SER A 358 11.05 -9.21 -18.70
CA SER A 358 9.99 -9.94 -19.38
C SER A 358 10.43 -10.66 -20.66
N LEU A 359 11.68 -10.45 -21.11
CA LEU A 359 12.26 -11.10 -22.29
C LEU A 359 13.54 -11.86 -21.95
N SER A 360 13.54 -13.17 -22.18
CA SER A 360 14.69 -14.02 -21.88
C SER A 360 15.94 -13.62 -22.68
N GLY A 361 17.06 -13.48 -21.98
CA GLY A 361 18.36 -13.14 -22.57
C GLY A 361 18.44 -11.70 -23.12
N ALA A 362 17.54 -10.80 -22.70
CA ALA A 362 17.56 -9.39 -23.04
C ALA A 362 18.81 -8.69 -22.52
N SER A 363 19.40 -7.85 -23.37
CA SER A 363 20.53 -6.99 -23.02
C SER A 363 20.64 -5.85 -24.02
N LEU A 364 21.26 -4.74 -23.61
CA LEU A 364 21.49 -3.61 -24.50
C LEU A 364 22.25 -4.04 -25.77
N HIS A 365 23.20 -4.97 -25.68
CA HIS A 365 23.96 -5.48 -26.83
C HIS A 365 23.11 -6.21 -27.88
N LYS A 366 21.89 -6.63 -27.52
CA LYS A 366 20.91 -7.21 -28.44
C LYS A 366 19.78 -6.25 -28.81
N GLY A 367 19.82 -5.02 -28.30
CA GLY A 367 18.89 -3.92 -28.61
C GLY A 367 17.60 -3.95 -27.80
N GLY A 368 16.68 -3.05 -28.14
CA GLY A 368 15.37 -2.98 -27.48
C GLY A 368 14.39 -4.10 -27.90
N PRO A 369 13.16 -4.05 -27.37
CA PRO A 369 12.66 -2.99 -26.51
C PRO A 369 13.19 -3.11 -25.07
N ARG A 370 13.59 -1.99 -24.46
CA ARG A 370 13.62 -1.93 -22.99
C ARG A 370 12.18 -2.06 -22.46
N GLU A 371 12.03 -2.30 -21.16
CA GLU A 371 10.73 -2.26 -20.49
C GLU A 371 10.54 -0.89 -19.82
N PRO A 372 9.69 0.00 -20.39
CA PRO A 372 9.40 1.29 -19.79
C PRO A 372 8.72 1.18 -18.42
N TRP A 373 8.87 2.21 -17.60
CA TRP A 373 8.47 2.18 -16.20
C TRP A 373 7.54 3.36 -15.90
N HIS A 374 6.24 3.09 -15.83
CA HIS A 374 5.21 4.05 -15.43
C HIS A 374 4.93 3.91 -13.94
N ASP A 375 5.10 4.98 -13.18
CA ASP A 375 4.95 4.95 -11.73
C ASP A 375 4.50 6.29 -11.15
N ALA A 376 4.12 6.29 -9.87
CA ALA A 376 3.70 7.48 -9.14
C ALA A 376 4.46 7.63 -7.82
N HIS A 377 4.76 8.88 -7.46
CA HIS A 377 5.42 9.22 -6.20
C HIS A 377 4.90 10.55 -5.64
N ALA A 378 5.14 10.80 -4.37
CA ALA A 378 4.78 12.05 -3.72
C ALA A 378 5.90 12.59 -2.84
N ARG A 379 6.09 13.91 -2.83
CA ARG A 379 6.85 14.63 -1.80
C ARG A 379 5.86 15.27 -0.83
N VAL A 380 6.07 15.03 0.45
CA VAL A 380 5.23 15.50 1.54
C VAL A 380 6.07 16.38 2.47
N THR A 381 5.53 17.53 2.85
CA THR A 381 6.07 18.41 3.89
C THR A 381 5.00 18.77 4.92
N GLY A 382 5.42 19.23 6.09
CA GLY A 382 4.56 19.48 7.24
C GLY A 382 4.45 18.27 8.17
N GLN A 383 3.47 18.27 9.07
CA GLN A 383 3.40 17.27 10.13
C GLN A 383 3.22 15.83 9.60
N ALA A 384 2.67 15.63 8.40
CA ALA A 384 2.60 14.32 7.78
C ALA A 384 3.98 13.75 7.38
N ALA A 385 4.95 14.61 7.05
CA ALA A 385 6.33 14.18 6.80
C ALA A 385 7.00 13.63 8.07
N MET A 386 6.68 14.23 9.23
CA MET A 386 7.10 13.70 10.53
C MET A 386 6.49 12.31 10.82
N ASP A 387 5.25 12.06 10.40
CA ASP A 387 4.63 10.74 10.56
C ASP A 387 5.33 9.67 9.69
N ILE A 388 5.77 10.03 8.48
CA ILE A 388 6.60 9.18 7.62
C ILE A 388 7.96 8.89 8.27
N LEU A 389 8.61 9.91 8.85
CA LEU A 389 9.85 9.75 9.62
C LEU A 389 9.66 8.83 10.83
N ASN A 390 8.59 9.05 11.60
CA ASN A 390 8.26 8.20 12.76
C ASN A 390 8.08 6.73 12.36
N ASN A 391 7.52 6.44 11.18
CA ASN A 391 7.45 5.06 10.68
C ASN A 391 8.87 4.47 10.44
N PHE A 392 9.80 5.23 9.88
CA PHE A 392 11.19 4.81 9.71
C PHE A 392 11.84 4.54 11.07
N GLU A 393 11.73 5.47 12.02
CA GLU A 393 12.34 5.35 13.35
C GLU A 393 11.77 4.16 14.14
N GLN A 394 10.46 3.92 14.09
CA GLN A 394 9.82 2.75 14.72
C GLN A 394 10.36 1.42 14.18
N ARG A 395 10.63 1.34 12.88
CA ARG A 395 11.23 0.16 12.25
C ARG A 395 12.70 0.01 12.64
N TRP A 396 13.46 1.10 12.53
CA TRP A 396 14.87 1.14 12.87
C TRP A 396 15.10 0.70 14.32
N ASN A 397 14.35 1.27 15.27
CA ASN A 397 14.42 0.92 16.68
C ASN A 397 14.11 -0.56 16.94
N LYS A 398 13.15 -1.12 16.19
CA LYS A 398 12.72 -2.50 16.36
C LYS A 398 13.70 -3.51 15.79
N GLN A 399 14.28 -3.23 14.62
CA GLN A 399 15.02 -4.22 13.84
C GLN A 399 16.55 -4.01 13.86
N ILE A 400 17.03 -2.82 14.23
CA ILE A 400 18.46 -2.47 14.26
C ILE A 400 18.86 -1.99 15.66
N GLY A 401 18.10 -1.03 16.22
CA GLY A 401 18.34 -0.42 17.54
C GLY A 401 18.52 1.10 17.46
N PRO A 402 18.14 1.84 18.51
CA PRO A 402 17.98 3.31 18.46
C PRO A 402 19.29 4.11 18.43
N SER A 403 20.42 3.49 18.79
CA SER A 403 21.69 4.18 19.07
C SER A 403 22.28 4.97 17.90
N LEU A 404 21.85 4.68 16.68
CA LEU A 404 22.35 5.31 15.47
C LEU A 404 21.43 6.41 14.93
N LEU A 405 20.24 6.61 15.50
CA LEU A 405 19.33 7.69 15.10
C LEU A 405 19.71 9.01 15.78
N ILE A 406 19.39 10.13 15.13
CA ILE A 406 19.50 11.46 15.73
C ILE A 406 18.12 11.87 16.26
N PRO A 407 17.97 12.17 17.57
CA PRO A 407 16.71 12.70 18.09
C PRO A 407 16.37 14.05 17.45
N ILE A 408 15.23 14.16 16.77
CA ILE A 408 14.85 15.42 16.09
C ILE A 408 14.80 16.61 17.05
N ARG A 409 14.40 16.38 18.31
CA ARG A 409 14.35 17.40 19.37
C ARG A 409 15.71 18.01 19.69
N SER A 410 16.82 17.34 19.34
CA SER A 410 18.17 17.88 19.53
C SER A 410 18.63 18.76 18.36
N ILE A 411 17.79 18.99 17.34
CA ILE A 411 18.10 19.84 16.18
C ILE A 411 17.31 21.15 16.31
N PRO A 412 17.93 22.26 16.77
CA PRO A 412 17.22 23.53 17.01
C PRO A 412 16.47 24.07 15.78
N GLU A 413 17.04 23.91 14.59
CA GLU A 413 16.48 24.38 13.32
C GLU A 413 15.19 23.67 12.90
N LEU A 414 14.96 22.46 13.44
CA LEU A 414 13.73 21.67 13.25
C LEU A 414 12.77 21.78 14.44
N SER A 415 13.29 22.06 15.64
CA SER A 415 12.50 22.12 16.88
C SER A 415 11.67 23.40 17.02
N ASN A 416 12.17 24.52 16.48
CA ASN A 416 11.53 25.84 16.57
C ASN A 416 10.61 26.14 15.37
N GLN A 417 9.80 25.16 14.91
CA GLN A 417 8.80 25.46 13.88
C GLN A 417 7.64 26.25 14.50
N PRO A 418 7.44 27.53 14.12
CA PRO A 418 6.30 28.25 14.62
C PRO A 418 5.02 27.62 14.03
N ASN A 419 3.99 27.45 14.86
CA ASN A 419 2.61 27.11 14.45
C ASN A 419 2.00 28.29 13.65
N MET A 420 2.67 28.79 12.62
CA MET A 420 2.10 29.79 11.73
C MET A 420 1.19 29.07 10.74
N ALA A 421 -0.09 29.42 10.78
CA ALA A 421 -1.03 29.12 9.72
C ALA A 421 -0.55 29.80 8.44
N SER A 422 0.36 29.16 7.70
CA SER A 422 0.77 29.63 6.39
C SER A 422 -0.37 29.42 5.41
N THR A 423 -0.74 30.45 4.67
CA THR A 423 -1.76 30.39 3.61
C THR A 423 -1.30 29.62 2.36
N ASP A 424 -0.10 29.04 2.37
CA ASP A 424 0.55 28.42 1.19
C ASP A 424 0.48 26.88 1.19
N ARG A 425 -0.06 26.27 2.26
CA ARG A 425 -0.25 24.82 2.39
C ARG A 425 -1.74 24.50 2.52
N ASP A 426 -2.26 23.74 1.58
CA ASP A 426 -3.70 23.48 1.41
C ASP A 426 -4.07 22.00 1.46
N TRP A 427 -3.12 21.11 1.80
CA TRP A 427 -3.38 19.66 1.89
C TRP A 427 -3.68 19.19 3.31
N ASN A 428 -4.73 18.38 3.43
CA ASN A 428 -4.94 17.48 4.54
C ASN A 428 -4.37 16.10 4.16
N VAL A 429 -3.41 15.60 4.93
CA VAL A 429 -2.68 14.36 4.63
C VAL A 429 -2.75 13.41 5.81
N GLN A 430 -3.00 12.13 5.54
CA GLN A 430 -2.94 11.08 6.55
C GLN A 430 -2.04 9.95 6.06
N VAL A 431 -1.14 9.48 6.91
CA VAL A 431 -0.19 8.41 6.59
C VAL A 431 -0.77 7.07 7.01
N PHE A 432 -0.78 6.11 6.09
CA PHE A 432 -1.26 4.75 6.32
C PHE A 432 -0.13 3.73 6.12
N ARG A 433 -0.27 2.55 6.72
CA ARG A 433 0.71 1.46 6.57
C ARG A 433 0.11 0.06 6.69
N SER A 434 0.85 -0.89 6.14
CA SER A 434 0.69 -2.34 6.37
C SER A 434 1.94 -2.84 7.06
N ILE A 435 1.88 -3.05 8.38
CA ILE A 435 3.05 -3.42 9.19
C ILE A 435 2.62 -4.23 10.40
N ASP A 436 3.53 -4.99 11.01
CA ASP A 436 3.27 -5.73 12.23
C ASP A 436 4.31 -5.46 13.32
N HIS A 437 4.01 -5.97 14.52
CA HIS A 437 4.83 -5.79 15.72
C HIS A 437 6.21 -6.44 15.62
N VAL A 438 6.46 -7.28 14.61
CA VAL A 438 7.77 -7.87 14.33
C VAL A 438 8.66 -6.85 13.63
N SER A 439 8.06 -5.99 12.79
CA SER A 439 8.78 -4.98 12.02
C SER A 439 8.80 -3.59 12.64
N ALA A 440 7.81 -3.19 13.45
CA ALA A 440 7.79 -1.87 14.09
C ALA A 440 7.20 -1.92 15.51
N CYS A 441 7.66 -1.03 16.39
CA CYS A 441 7.14 -0.87 17.76
C CYS A 441 7.35 0.57 18.25
N PRO A 442 6.40 1.15 19.03
CA PRO A 442 5.09 0.61 19.39
C PRO A 442 4.08 0.66 18.22
N LEU A 443 3.12 -0.26 18.24
CA LEU A 443 1.93 -0.22 17.38
C LEU A 443 0.72 0.31 18.18
N PRO A 444 -0.25 0.96 17.52
CA PRO A 444 -1.41 1.55 18.17
C PRO A 444 -2.25 0.47 18.84
N MET A 445 -2.83 0.83 19.99
CA MET A 445 -3.75 -0.02 20.76
C MET A 445 -3.19 -1.42 21.11
N ASN A 446 -1.87 -1.59 21.15
CA ASN A 446 -1.21 -2.90 21.32
C ASN A 446 -1.66 -3.96 20.30
N MET A 447 -2.13 -3.54 19.13
CA MET A 447 -2.54 -4.45 18.07
C MET A 447 -1.29 -5.04 17.39
N PRO A 448 -1.27 -6.36 17.11
CA PRO A 448 -0.08 -7.02 16.57
C PRO A 448 0.18 -6.67 15.10
N ILE A 449 -0.82 -6.14 14.38
CA ILE A 449 -0.81 -5.85 12.94
C ILE A 449 -1.61 -4.58 12.70
N GLU A 450 -1.05 -3.65 11.94
CA GLU A 450 -1.76 -2.53 11.33
C GLU A 450 -1.98 -2.79 9.84
N ARG A 451 -3.18 -2.49 9.37
CA ARG A 451 -3.64 -2.68 7.98
C ARG A 451 -4.36 -1.42 7.48
N SER A 452 -3.93 -0.25 7.95
CA SER A 452 -4.62 1.02 7.71
C SER A 452 -4.62 1.42 6.23
N ILE A 453 -3.70 0.91 5.40
CA ILE A 453 -3.78 1.04 3.93
C ILE A 453 -5.05 0.38 3.40
N HIS A 454 -5.31 -0.88 3.79
CA HIS A 454 -6.49 -1.61 3.32
C HIS A 454 -7.78 -0.90 3.77
N GLU A 455 -7.83 -0.48 5.03
CA GLU A 455 -8.99 0.20 5.60
C GLU A 455 -9.23 1.57 4.95
N ALA A 456 -8.18 2.36 4.69
CA ALA A 456 -8.28 3.64 3.99
C ALA A 456 -8.77 3.48 2.54
N TYR A 457 -8.30 2.47 1.81
CA TYR A 457 -8.81 2.19 0.47
C TYR A 457 -10.30 1.83 0.48
N VAL A 458 -10.74 0.96 1.41
CA VAL A 458 -12.16 0.61 1.54
C VAL A 458 -13.00 1.85 1.81
N GLU A 459 -12.55 2.70 2.73
CA GLU A 459 -13.25 3.94 3.07
C GLU A 459 -13.36 4.89 1.87
N ALA A 460 -12.25 5.12 1.16
CA ALA A 460 -12.25 5.95 -0.04
C ALA A 460 -13.21 5.40 -1.12
N ILE A 461 -13.21 4.08 -1.36
CA ILE A 461 -14.14 3.45 -2.31
C ILE A 461 -15.60 3.62 -1.88
N ARG A 462 -15.91 3.38 -0.59
CA ARG A 462 -17.28 3.54 -0.07
C ARG A 462 -17.78 4.96 -0.20
N ARG A 463 -16.88 5.94 -0.08
CA ARG A 463 -17.19 7.36 -0.12
C ARG A 463 -17.18 7.97 -1.53
N ALA A 464 -16.54 7.31 -2.50
CA ALA A 464 -16.43 7.77 -3.88
C ALA A 464 -17.82 8.05 -4.49
N ASP A 465 -17.93 9.18 -5.19
CA ASP A 465 -19.22 9.69 -5.69
C ASP A 465 -19.38 9.64 -7.21
N ARG A 466 -18.31 9.97 -7.96
CA ARG A 466 -18.37 10.12 -9.43
C ARG A 466 -17.60 9.05 -10.18
N PHE A 467 -16.32 8.88 -9.85
CA PHE A 467 -15.51 7.83 -10.46
C PHE A 467 -14.40 7.38 -9.52
N ILE A 468 -13.81 6.24 -9.84
CA ILE A 468 -12.56 5.76 -9.24
C ILE A 468 -11.57 5.52 -10.37
N TYR A 469 -10.38 6.11 -10.25
CA TYR A 469 -9.24 5.83 -11.13
C TYR A 469 -8.16 5.14 -10.31
N ILE A 470 -7.70 3.98 -10.75
CA ILE A 470 -6.65 3.20 -10.08
C ILE A 470 -5.55 2.90 -11.08
N GLU A 471 -4.31 3.15 -10.69
CA GLU A 471 -3.15 2.55 -11.30
C GLU A 471 -2.50 1.62 -10.27
N ASN A 472 -2.36 0.34 -10.61
CA ASN A 472 -1.76 -0.62 -9.69
C ASN A 472 -0.97 -1.71 -10.41
N GLN A 473 0.18 -2.08 -9.84
CA GLN A 473 0.94 -3.24 -10.30
C GLN A 473 0.15 -4.55 -10.22
N TYR A 474 -0.72 -4.68 -9.20
CA TYR A 474 -1.52 -5.87 -8.98
C TYR A 474 -2.98 -5.52 -8.71
N PHE A 475 -3.90 -6.32 -9.23
CA PHE A 475 -5.32 -6.16 -8.94
C PHE A 475 -5.98 -7.52 -8.63
N ILE A 476 -5.79 -7.95 -7.39
CA ILE A 476 -6.22 -9.27 -6.90
C ILE A 476 -6.86 -9.12 -5.53
N GLY A 477 -8.02 -9.74 -5.31
CA GLY A 477 -8.66 -9.69 -3.99
C GLY A 477 -10.03 -10.33 -3.94
N ALA A 478 -10.58 -10.37 -2.72
CA ALA A 478 -11.87 -10.96 -2.40
C ALA A 478 -12.02 -12.43 -2.84
N CYS A 479 -10.97 -13.25 -2.64
CA CYS A 479 -10.96 -14.64 -3.06
C CYS A 479 -12.13 -15.45 -2.50
N HIS A 480 -12.63 -15.11 -1.31
CA HIS A 480 -13.79 -15.76 -0.70
C HIS A 480 -15.10 -15.63 -1.51
N LEU A 481 -15.11 -14.81 -2.57
CA LEU A 481 -16.23 -14.64 -3.51
C LEU A 481 -15.91 -15.11 -4.94
N TRP A 482 -14.73 -15.68 -5.19
CA TRP A 482 -14.41 -16.29 -6.48
C TRP A 482 -15.17 -17.61 -6.65
N GLU A 483 -15.29 -18.07 -7.90
CA GLU A 483 -15.94 -19.38 -8.17
C GLU A 483 -14.99 -20.53 -7.86
N GLN A 484 -13.69 -20.33 -8.07
CA GLN A 484 -12.61 -21.26 -7.75
C GLN A 484 -11.64 -20.62 -6.74
N ASP A 485 -10.77 -21.41 -6.12
CA ASP A 485 -9.69 -20.92 -5.25
C ASP A 485 -10.09 -20.03 -4.07
N GLN A 486 -11.31 -20.23 -3.53
CA GLN A 486 -11.86 -19.42 -2.43
C GLN A 486 -11.02 -19.40 -1.14
N HIS A 487 -10.05 -20.30 -1.05
CA HIS A 487 -9.20 -20.49 0.13
C HIS A 487 -7.74 -20.11 -0.08
N CYS A 488 -7.37 -19.53 -1.24
CA CYS A 488 -5.98 -19.12 -1.55
C CYS A 488 -5.41 -18.06 -0.59
N GLY A 489 -6.27 -17.33 0.12
CA GLY A 489 -5.87 -16.40 1.19
C GLY A 489 -5.91 -14.91 0.81
N CYS A 490 -6.17 -14.57 -0.47
CA CYS A 490 -6.28 -13.20 -0.94
C CYS A 490 -7.63 -12.54 -0.57
N ARG A 491 -7.77 -12.18 0.71
CA ARG A 491 -9.05 -11.74 1.32
C ARG A 491 -9.18 -10.23 1.51
N ASN A 492 -8.32 -9.43 0.88
CA ASN A 492 -8.53 -7.98 0.90
C ASN A 492 -9.88 -7.65 0.21
N LEU A 493 -10.52 -6.57 0.62
CA LEU A 493 -11.89 -6.23 0.19
C LEU A 493 -11.93 -5.27 -1.00
N ILE A 494 -10.79 -4.86 -1.55
CA ILE A 494 -10.74 -3.75 -2.52
C ILE A 494 -11.57 -4.05 -3.79
N PRO A 495 -11.41 -5.21 -4.46
CA PRO A 495 -12.19 -5.49 -5.67
C PRO A 495 -13.70 -5.62 -5.41
N ILE A 496 -14.09 -6.23 -4.29
CA ILE A 496 -15.52 -6.40 -3.97
C ILE A 496 -16.17 -5.07 -3.56
N GLU A 497 -15.48 -4.21 -2.81
CA GLU A 497 -15.99 -2.88 -2.45
C GLU A 497 -16.24 -2.03 -3.71
N ILE A 498 -15.35 -2.12 -4.71
CA ILE A 498 -15.55 -1.46 -6.01
C ILE A 498 -16.78 -2.03 -6.72
N ALA A 499 -16.89 -3.36 -6.83
CA ALA A 499 -18.01 -4.00 -7.51
C ALA A 499 -19.36 -3.67 -6.83
N LEU A 500 -19.40 -3.65 -5.51
CA LEU A 500 -20.59 -3.28 -4.73
C LEU A 500 -20.92 -1.79 -4.87
N LYS A 501 -19.92 -0.89 -4.87
CA LYS A 501 -20.12 0.54 -5.13
C LYS A 501 -20.75 0.75 -6.51
N VAL A 502 -20.21 0.12 -7.56
CA VAL A 502 -20.76 0.18 -8.92
C VAL A 502 -22.19 -0.37 -8.96
N ALA A 503 -22.41 -1.56 -8.40
CA ALA A 503 -23.73 -2.18 -8.34
C ALA A 503 -24.77 -1.28 -7.63
N ASN A 504 -24.38 -0.61 -6.54
CA ASN A 504 -25.23 0.32 -5.81
C ASN A 504 -25.55 1.56 -6.65
N LYS A 505 -24.55 2.15 -7.34
CA LYS A 505 -24.76 3.30 -8.24
C LYS A 505 -25.66 2.95 -9.43
N ILE A 506 -25.53 1.74 -9.99
CA ILE A 506 -26.45 1.23 -11.04
C ILE A 506 -27.88 1.14 -10.51
N LYS A 507 -28.09 0.55 -9.33
CA LYS A 507 -29.41 0.43 -8.71
C LYS A 507 -30.04 1.79 -8.37
N ALA A 508 -29.21 2.74 -7.97
CA ALA A 508 -29.61 4.13 -7.72
C ALA A 508 -29.82 4.95 -9.01
N LYS A 509 -29.51 4.39 -10.20
CA LYS A 509 -29.51 5.09 -11.49
C LYS A 509 -28.60 6.33 -11.50
N GLU A 510 -27.49 6.26 -10.77
CA GLU A 510 -26.49 7.32 -10.68
C GLU A 510 -25.30 7.01 -11.59
N ARG A 511 -24.81 8.03 -12.32
CA ARG A 511 -23.64 7.87 -13.17
C ARG A 511 -22.39 7.62 -12.32
N PHE A 512 -21.73 6.51 -12.56
CA PHE A 512 -20.48 6.16 -11.90
C PHE A 512 -19.59 5.30 -12.81
N ALA A 513 -18.30 5.55 -12.84
CA ALA A 513 -17.36 4.79 -13.65
C ALA A 513 -16.08 4.46 -12.87
N VAL A 514 -15.48 3.32 -13.19
CA VAL A 514 -14.22 2.86 -12.60
C VAL A 514 -13.25 2.52 -13.72
N TYR A 515 -12.05 3.05 -13.61
CA TYR A 515 -10.95 2.86 -14.55
C TYR A 515 -9.77 2.27 -13.79
N ILE A 516 -9.33 1.08 -14.18
CA ILE A 516 -8.24 0.36 -13.54
C ILE A 516 -7.15 0.12 -14.59
N VAL A 517 -5.99 0.71 -14.37
CA VAL A 517 -4.79 0.53 -15.19
C VAL A 517 -3.85 -0.42 -14.44
N ILE A 518 -3.59 -1.56 -15.05
CA ILE A 518 -2.69 -2.61 -14.55
C ILE A 518 -1.64 -2.92 -15.62
N PRO A 519 -0.48 -3.50 -15.30
CA PRO A 519 0.46 -3.89 -16.33
C PRO A 519 -0.16 -4.98 -17.23
N MET A 520 0.30 -5.09 -18.48
CA MET A 520 -0.20 -6.11 -19.42
C MET A 520 -0.02 -7.53 -18.85
N TRP A 521 1.10 -7.75 -18.16
CA TRP A 521 1.34 -8.84 -17.22
C TRP A 521 2.29 -8.36 -16.11
N PRO A 522 2.30 -8.99 -14.93
CA PRO A 522 3.29 -8.72 -13.88
C PRO A 522 4.72 -8.93 -14.36
N GLU A 523 5.67 -8.18 -13.81
CA GLU A 523 7.08 -8.26 -14.20
C GLU A 523 7.62 -9.70 -14.14
N GLY A 524 8.34 -10.10 -15.19
CA GLY A 524 8.91 -11.43 -15.33
C GLY A 524 8.50 -12.09 -16.65
N LEU A 525 9.05 -13.28 -16.92
CA LEU A 525 8.72 -14.02 -18.12
C LEU A 525 7.21 -14.35 -18.12
N PRO A 526 6.44 -13.93 -19.15
CA PRO A 526 5.00 -14.16 -19.20
C PRO A 526 4.61 -15.62 -19.05
N GLU A 527 5.43 -16.53 -19.57
CA GLU A 527 5.20 -17.97 -19.54
C GLU A 527 5.62 -18.64 -18.22
N SER A 528 6.18 -17.90 -17.26
CA SER A 528 6.55 -18.46 -15.95
C SER A 528 5.33 -18.75 -15.08
N ASP A 529 5.43 -19.80 -14.25
CA ASP A 529 4.36 -20.22 -13.34
C ASP A 529 3.88 -19.07 -12.44
N SER A 530 4.79 -18.28 -11.89
CA SER A 530 4.45 -17.15 -11.02
C SER A 530 3.64 -16.08 -11.75
N VAL A 531 3.99 -15.74 -12.99
CA VAL A 531 3.23 -14.75 -13.78
C VAL A 531 1.87 -15.32 -14.17
N GLN A 532 1.81 -16.60 -14.57
CA GLN A 532 0.54 -17.27 -14.92
C GLN A 532 -0.41 -17.36 -13.72
N ASP A 533 0.10 -17.69 -12.53
CA ASP A 533 -0.70 -17.73 -11.29
C ASP A 533 -1.30 -16.36 -10.96
N ILE A 534 -0.49 -15.30 -11.07
CA ILE A 534 -0.96 -13.92 -10.82
C ILE A 534 -2.01 -13.50 -11.86
N LEU A 535 -1.82 -13.84 -13.13
CA LEU A 535 -2.80 -13.58 -14.18
C LEU A 535 -4.11 -14.35 -13.95
N HIS A 536 -4.02 -15.61 -13.50
CA HIS A 536 -5.18 -16.41 -13.12
C HIS A 536 -5.98 -15.77 -11.98
N TRP A 537 -5.33 -15.37 -10.89
CA TRP A 537 -6.01 -14.70 -9.77
C TRP A 537 -6.57 -13.33 -10.13
N THR A 538 -5.90 -12.59 -11.03
CA THR A 538 -6.41 -11.33 -11.59
C THR A 538 -7.69 -11.60 -12.38
N ARG A 539 -7.70 -12.65 -13.22
CA ARG A 539 -8.89 -13.07 -13.97
C ARG A 539 -10.05 -13.46 -13.06
N GLU A 540 -9.81 -14.27 -12.02
CA GLU A 540 -10.86 -14.64 -11.06
C GLU A 540 -11.44 -13.43 -10.32
N THR A 541 -10.58 -12.46 -9.99
CA THR A 541 -11.00 -11.16 -9.42
C THR A 541 -11.90 -10.40 -10.39
N MET A 542 -11.50 -10.24 -11.66
CA MET A 542 -12.29 -9.55 -12.69
C MET A 542 -13.62 -10.25 -12.94
N LYS A 543 -13.62 -11.58 -13.02
CA LYS A 543 -14.83 -12.41 -13.23
C LYS A 543 -15.83 -12.18 -12.12
N MET A 544 -15.37 -12.19 -10.85
CA MET A 544 -16.21 -11.90 -9.69
C MET A 544 -16.82 -10.49 -9.80
N MET A 545 -16.02 -9.46 -10.09
CA MET A 545 -16.54 -8.09 -10.19
C MET A 545 -17.57 -7.92 -11.30
N TYR A 546 -17.27 -8.41 -12.51
CA TYR A 546 -18.18 -8.31 -13.64
C TYR A 546 -19.49 -9.09 -13.42
N LYS A 547 -19.46 -10.17 -12.64
CA LYS A 547 -20.67 -10.90 -12.23
C LYS A 547 -21.60 -10.03 -11.38
N PHE A 548 -21.08 -9.39 -10.33
CA PHE A 548 -21.86 -8.49 -9.48
C PHE A 548 -22.46 -7.32 -10.27
N ILE A 549 -21.67 -6.72 -11.17
CA ILE A 549 -22.13 -5.60 -12.02
C ILE A 549 -23.19 -6.07 -13.02
N GLY A 550 -22.94 -7.19 -13.71
CA GLY A 550 -23.89 -7.73 -14.70
C GLY A 550 -25.22 -8.13 -14.07
N GLU A 551 -25.21 -8.65 -12.84
CA GLU A 551 -26.44 -8.89 -12.07
C GLU A 551 -27.16 -7.59 -11.70
N ALA A 552 -26.44 -6.54 -11.30
CA ALA A 552 -27.04 -5.26 -10.97
C ALA A 552 -27.71 -4.58 -12.18
N ILE A 553 -27.10 -4.68 -13.37
CA ILE A 553 -27.70 -4.20 -14.63
C ILE A 553 -28.97 -4.97 -14.97
N LYS A 554 -28.94 -6.32 -14.85
CA LYS A 554 -30.14 -7.14 -15.08
C LYS A 554 -31.28 -6.77 -14.12
N GLU A 555 -30.95 -6.48 -12.86
CA GLU A 555 -31.92 -6.09 -11.84
C GLU A 555 -32.48 -4.69 -12.01
N SER A 556 -31.71 -3.75 -12.57
CA SER A 556 -32.20 -2.39 -12.81
C SER A 556 -33.22 -2.33 -13.94
N GLY A 557 -33.23 -3.33 -14.84
CA GLY A 557 -34.11 -3.39 -16.00
C GLY A 557 -33.70 -2.46 -17.15
N GLU A 558 -32.60 -1.73 -17.01
CA GLU A 558 -32.09 -0.81 -18.02
C GLU A 558 -31.06 -1.51 -18.93
N PRO A 559 -31.00 -1.16 -20.23
CA PRO A 559 -29.93 -1.64 -21.10
C PRO A 559 -28.59 -1.05 -20.66
N GLY A 560 -27.54 -1.88 -20.62
CA GLY A 560 -26.20 -1.42 -20.28
C GLY A 560 -25.19 -2.55 -20.44
N HIS A 561 -23.95 -2.19 -20.74
CA HIS A 561 -22.83 -3.12 -20.79
C HIS A 561 -21.99 -2.97 -19.50
N PRO A 562 -21.48 -4.04 -18.86
CA PRO A 562 -20.67 -3.91 -17.65
C PRO A 562 -19.45 -2.98 -17.77
N ARG A 563 -18.88 -2.89 -18.98
CA ARG A 563 -17.78 -1.95 -19.33
C ARG A 563 -18.19 -0.48 -19.39
N ASP A 564 -19.48 -0.15 -19.41
CA ASP A 564 -19.92 1.24 -19.25
C ASP A 564 -19.62 1.75 -17.82
N TYR A 565 -19.39 0.83 -16.88
CA TYR A 565 -19.15 1.11 -15.47
C TYR A 565 -17.77 0.69 -14.95
N LEU A 566 -17.22 -0.45 -15.41
CA LEU A 566 -15.93 -0.98 -14.94
C LEU A 566 -15.01 -1.32 -16.11
N ASN A 567 -13.88 -0.61 -16.19
CA ASN A 567 -12.93 -0.71 -17.28
C ASN A 567 -11.53 -1.10 -16.77
N PHE A 568 -10.93 -2.06 -17.44
CA PHE A 568 -9.54 -2.46 -17.23
C PHE A 568 -8.71 -2.10 -18.46
N PHE A 569 -7.56 -1.47 -18.23
CA PHE A 569 -6.59 -1.08 -19.25
C PHE A 569 -5.20 -1.55 -18.86
N CYS A 570 -4.33 -1.60 -19.85
CA CYS A 570 -2.88 -1.67 -19.65
C CYS A 570 -2.22 -0.64 -20.56
N LEU A 571 -0.95 -0.33 -20.27
CA LEU A 571 -0.16 0.60 -21.08
C LEU A 571 0.78 -0.17 -22.00
N ALA A 572 0.95 0.34 -23.22
CA ALA A 572 1.88 -0.19 -24.20
C ALA A 572 2.35 0.93 -25.12
N ASN A 573 3.57 0.80 -25.62
CA ASN A 573 4.14 1.71 -26.60
C ASN A 573 4.49 0.96 -27.89
N ARG A 574 4.58 1.69 -28.98
CA ARG A 574 5.03 1.21 -30.28
C ARG A 574 5.72 2.34 -31.03
N GLU A 575 6.95 2.11 -31.45
CA GLU A 575 7.79 3.17 -32.05
C GLU A 575 8.18 2.81 -33.48
N GLU A 576 8.08 3.77 -34.39
CA GLU A 576 8.72 3.61 -35.70
C GLU A 576 10.24 3.69 -35.56
N GLU A 577 10.95 3.05 -36.47
CA GLU A 577 12.41 3.18 -36.57
C GLU A 577 12.75 4.55 -37.15
N PHE A 578 13.79 5.19 -36.62
CA PHE A 578 14.23 6.51 -37.07
C PHE A 578 15.73 6.55 -37.36
N LYS A 579 16.15 7.50 -38.20
CA LYS A 579 17.55 7.67 -38.57
C LYS A 579 18.38 8.07 -37.35
N GLY A 580 19.42 7.30 -37.05
CA GLY A 580 20.30 7.54 -35.89
C GLY A 580 19.88 6.81 -34.62
N GLU A 581 18.87 5.93 -34.68
CA GLU A 581 18.56 4.99 -33.61
C GLU A 581 19.75 4.09 -33.28
N PHE A 582 19.84 3.64 -32.02
CA PHE A 582 20.84 2.69 -31.58
C PHE A 582 20.79 1.38 -32.37
N VAL A 583 21.91 1.01 -33.01
CA VAL A 583 22.07 -0.26 -33.71
C VAL A 583 22.80 -1.25 -32.79
N PRO A 584 22.15 -2.34 -32.34
CA PRO A 584 22.79 -3.30 -31.47
C PRO A 584 23.83 -4.15 -32.21
N PRO A 585 24.96 -4.52 -31.57
CA PRO A 585 25.98 -5.36 -32.18
C PRO A 585 25.53 -6.82 -32.42
N TYR A 586 24.51 -7.29 -31.71
CA TYR A 586 23.97 -8.64 -31.85
C TYR A 586 22.46 -8.61 -32.04
N SER A 587 21.91 -9.73 -32.51
CA SER A 587 20.47 -9.94 -32.66
C SER A 587 19.95 -10.98 -31.66
N PRO A 588 18.70 -10.85 -31.18
CA PRO A 588 18.00 -11.93 -30.48
C PRO A 588 17.82 -13.17 -31.36
N HIS A 589 17.55 -14.32 -30.76
CA HIS A 589 17.26 -15.56 -31.51
C HIS A 589 15.96 -15.39 -32.33
N PRO A 590 15.94 -15.71 -33.65
CA PRO A 590 14.81 -15.41 -34.55
C PRO A 590 13.44 -15.96 -34.11
N GLU A 591 13.41 -17.07 -33.38
CA GLU A 591 12.15 -17.68 -32.92
C GLU A 591 11.67 -17.15 -31.56
N SER A 592 12.50 -16.36 -30.87
CA SER A 592 12.21 -15.88 -29.51
C SER A 592 11.14 -14.78 -29.48
N GLN A 593 10.46 -14.63 -28.33
CA GLN A 593 9.59 -13.49 -28.09
C GLN A 593 10.35 -12.16 -28.16
N TYR A 594 11.63 -12.16 -27.80
CA TYR A 594 12.48 -10.98 -27.86
C TYR A 594 12.66 -10.51 -29.31
N TRP A 595 13.00 -11.41 -30.24
CA TRP A 595 13.06 -11.08 -31.67
C TRP A 595 11.72 -10.54 -32.19
N LYS A 596 10.60 -11.19 -31.82
CA LYS A 596 9.26 -10.75 -32.24
C LYS A 596 8.94 -9.34 -31.71
N ALA A 597 9.20 -9.06 -30.44
CA ALA A 597 8.97 -7.75 -29.83
C ALA A 597 9.83 -6.67 -30.50
N GLN A 598 11.11 -6.96 -30.74
CA GLN A 598 12.04 -6.08 -31.44
C GLN A 598 11.58 -5.78 -32.86
N LYS A 599 11.25 -6.81 -33.67
CA LYS A 599 10.80 -6.63 -35.06
C LYS A 599 9.42 -6.01 -35.20
N LYS A 600 8.52 -6.22 -34.23
CA LYS A 600 7.19 -5.58 -34.20
C LYS A 600 7.19 -4.21 -33.54
N ARG A 601 8.33 -3.80 -32.97
CA ARG A 601 8.59 -2.47 -32.43
C ARG A 601 7.67 -2.05 -31.30
N ARG A 602 7.21 -3.00 -30.49
CA ARG A 602 6.20 -2.76 -29.44
C ARG A 602 6.50 -3.55 -28.18
N PHE A 603 6.14 -2.96 -27.05
CA PHE A 603 6.17 -3.61 -25.74
C PHE A 603 5.20 -2.93 -24.78
N MET A 604 4.90 -3.58 -23.64
CA MET A 604 4.15 -2.92 -22.59
C MET A 604 4.95 -1.78 -21.98
N VAL A 605 4.27 -0.75 -21.49
CA VAL A 605 4.82 0.19 -20.50
C VAL A 605 4.44 -0.37 -19.14
N TYR A 606 5.42 -0.70 -18.31
CA TYR A 606 5.16 -1.40 -17.07
C TYR A 606 4.53 -0.47 -16.04
N VAL A 607 3.28 -0.76 -15.68
CA VAL A 607 2.54 -0.01 -14.65
C VAL A 607 2.99 -0.51 -13.29
N HIS A 608 3.94 0.20 -12.68
CA HIS A 608 4.38 -0.06 -11.32
C HIS A 608 3.70 0.85 -10.30
N SER A 609 2.87 1.80 -10.71
CA SER A 609 2.09 2.66 -9.80
C SER A 609 1.36 1.92 -8.68
N LYS A 610 1.10 2.63 -7.58
CA LYS A 610 0.18 2.24 -6.49
C LYS A 610 -0.68 3.44 -6.09
N LEU A 611 -1.53 3.88 -7.01
CA LEU A 611 -2.29 5.12 -6.92
C LEU A 611 -3.80 4.86 -7.05
N MET A 612 -4.59 5.59 -6.28
CA MET A 612 -6.04 5.69 -6.46
C MET A 612 -6.46 7.15 -6.37
N ILE A 613 -7.31 7.60 -7.28
CA ILE A 613 -7.90 8.93 -7.32
C ILE A 613 -9.42 8.77 -7.36
N ASP A 614 -10.11 9.47 -6.47
CA ASP A 614 -11.55 9.67 -6.51
C ASP A 614 -11.84 11.17 -6.33
N PRO A 615 -12.46 11.84 -7.32
CA PRO A 615 -12.70 13.28 -7.21
C PRO A 615 -13.87 13.60 -6.29
N TRP A 616 -13.74 14.75 -5.64
CA TRP A 616 -14.81 15.48 -4.98
C TRP A 616 -15.08 16.80 -5.72
N MET A 617 -16.33 17.24 -5.77
CA MET A 617 -16.62 18.67 -6.00
C MET A 617 -16.99 19.31 -4.68
N GLY A 618 -16.14 20.21 -4.21
CA GLY A 618 -16.55 21.24 -3.28
C GLY A 618 -17.21 22.34 -4.02
N ASN A 619 -18.46 22.64 -3.65
CA ASN A 619 -19.22 23.83 -4.05
C ASN A 619 -18.61 24.58 -5.25
N GLU A 620 -18.78 24.00 -6.45
CA GLU A 620 -18.54 24.74 -7.70
C GLU A 620 -19.50 25.92 -7.88
N THR A 621 -20.40 26.15 -6.92
CA THR A 621 -21.20 27.36 -6.81
C THR A 621 -20.39 28.63 -6.50
N GLN A 622 -19.09 28.56 -6.21
CA GLN A 622 -18.25 29.75 -5.95
C GLN A 622 -17.15 30.04 -6.98
N ARG A 623 -17.01 29.28 -8.07
CA ARG A 623 -16.00 29.55 -9.12
C ARG A 623 -16.56 29.78 -10.53
N LEU A 624 -17.88 29.85 -10.68
CA LEU A 624 -18.57 30.24 -11.91
C LEU A 624 -19.38 31.54 -11.74
N GLN A 625 -18.86 32.50 -10.96
CA GLN A 625 -19.29 33.90 -10.99
C GLN A 625 -18.11 34.80 -11.32
#